data_AF-A0A662DUY3-F1
#
_entry.id   AF-A0A662DUY3-F1
#
_cell.length_a   1.000
_cell.length_b   1.000
_cell.length_c   1.000
_cell.angle_alpha   90.00
_cell.angle_beta   90.00
_cell.angle_gamma   90.00
#
_symmetry.space_group_name_H-M   'P 1'
#
loop_
_entity.id
_entity.type
_entity.pdbx_description
1 polymer ?
#
loop_
_entity_poly.entity_id
_entity_poly.type
_entity_poly.pdbx_seq_one_letter_code
_entity_poly.pdbx_strand_id
1 'polypeptide(L)'
;MRSVASLPKTTFSGRRFTRRQLVGVQETVETFSNLSRSELALTVCEHLDWRTPRGSLKIQSSLTLLEALEEHGVITLPPKRARKPQVRRVPSFEEHPASPPVEDPLELVTPITLRMVTTQEDRERWKAYLQTYHYLGYKHPFGAHLGYFIVSEPLQQELGCFVFAAS
;
A
#
# COMPACT_ATOMS: atom_id res chain seq x y z
N MET A 1 30.05 7.78 14.65
CA MET A 1 29.17 8.11 13.51
C MET A 1 29.97 8.86 12.46
N ARG A 2 29.72 8.60 11.17
CA ARG A 2 30.34 9.34 10.07
C ARG A 2 29.61 10.66 9.85
N SER A 3 30.32 11.66 9.32
CA SER A 3 29.69 12.94 8.96
C SER A 3 28.75 12.77 7.77
N VAL A 4 27.63 13.49 7.78
CA VAL A 4 26.71 13.63 6.63
C VAL A 4 27.45 14.06 5.35
N ALA A 5 28.56 14.80 5.45
CA ALA A 5 29.37 15.20 4.30
C ALA A 5 29.95 14.00 3.53
N SER A 6 30.13 12.85 4.20
CA SER A 6 30.70 11.64 3.61
C SER A 6 29.73 10.81 2.76
N LEU A 7 28.42 11.13 2.74
CA LEU A 7 27.49 10.32 1.93
C LEU A 7 27.77 10.52 0.42
N PRO A 8 27.84 9.44 -0.38
CA PRO A 8 28.14 9.51 -1.81
C PRO A 8 27.01 10.13 -2.64
N LYS A 9 25.77 10.08 -2.12
CA LYS A 9 24.58 10.67 -2.74
C LYS A 9 23.72 11.38 -1.72
N THR A 10 22.93 12.34 -2.17
CA THR A 10 21.94 13.05 -1.35
C THR A 10 20.51 12.89 -1.87
N THR A 11 20.30 12.05 -2.87
CA THR A 11 18.97 11.72 -3.40
C THR A 11 18.52 10.38 -2.84
N PHE A 12 17.37 10.37 -2.17
CA PHE A 12 16.76 9.19 -1.56
C PHE A 12 15.26 9.17 -1.87
N SER A 13 14.72 7.99 -2.20
CA SER A 13 13.29 7.80 -2.53
C SER A 13 12.74 8.84 -3.54
N GLY A 14 13.55 9.20 -4.54
CA GLY A 14 13.18 10.19 -5.57
C GLY A 14 13.20 11.66 -5.13
N ARG A 15 13.55 11.97 -3.86
CA ARG A 15 13.70 13.34 -3.36
C ARG A 15 15.18 13.66 -3.16
N ARG A 16 15.61 14.83 -3.64
CA ARG A 16 16.95 15.37 -3.35
C ARG A 16 16.92 16.11 -2.01
N PHE A 17 17.82 15.74 -1.11
CA PHE A 17 18.01 16.40 0.19
C PHE A 17 19.25 17.28 0.16
N THR A 18 19.20 18.39 0.89
CA THR A 18 20.40 19.18 1.18
C THR A 18 21.19 18.52 2.32
N ARG A 19 22.50 18.75 2.38
CA ARG A 19 23.32 18.27 3.50
C ARG A 19 22.80 18.81 4.84
N ARG A 20 22.33 20.06 4.87
CA ARG A 20 21.72 20.66 6.07
C ARG A 20 20.46 19.91 6.52
N GLN A 21 19.59 19.51 5.59
CA GLN A 21 18.43 18.68 5.92
C GLN A 21 18.84 17.33 6.49
N LEU A 22 19.86 16.69 5.91
CA LEU A 22 20.38 15.40 6.39
C LEU A 22 21.06 15.51 7.77
N VAL A 23 21.71 16.63 8.07
CA VAL A 23 22.19 16.93 9.43
C VAL A 23 21.02 17.06 10.40
N GLY A 24 19.96 17.78 10.05
CA GLY A 24 18.76 17.85 10.89
C GLY A 24 18.08 16.48 11.12
N VAL A 25 18.14 15.58 10.13
CA VAL A 25 17.69 14.18 10.30
C VAL A 25 18.56 13.45 11.31
N GLN A 26 19.89 13.58 11.22
CA GLN A 26 20.83 13.00 12.18
C GLN A 26 20.53 13.50 13.60
N GLU A 27 20.42 14.82 13.79
CA GLU A 27 20.11 15.45 15.09
C GLU A 27 18.77 14.95 15.65
N THR A 28 17.76 14.77 14.80
CA THR A 28 16.45 14.24 15.21
C THR A 28 16.58 12.82 15.74
N VAL A 29 17.33 11.96 15.06
CA VAL A 29 17.51 10.55 15.47
C VAL A 29 18.30 10.45 16.77
N GLU A 30 19.34 11.27 16.95
CA GLU A 30 20.15 11.30 18.17
C GLU A 30 19.34 11.81 19.37
N THR A 31 18.55 12.88 19.16
CA THR A 31 17.70 13.48 20.21
C THR A 31 16.60 12.54 20.66
N PHE A 32 15.99 11.80 19.73
CA PHE A 32 14.84 10.93 19.99
C PHE A 32 15.19 9.44 19.86
N SER A 33 16.37 9.03 20.34
CA SER A 33 16.89 7.66 20.22
C SER A 33 16.01 6.56 20.85
N ASN A 34 15.11 6.94 21.78
CA ASN A 34 14.16 6.03 22.42
C ASN A 34 12.88 5.76 21.60
N LEU A 35 12.62 6.54 20.56
CA LEU A 35 11.45 6.35 19.70
C LEU A 35 11.59 5.09 18.83
N SER A 36 10.48 4.50 18.43
CA SER A 36 10.51 3.43 17.42
C SER A 36 10.95 3.99 16.05
N ARG A 37 11.47 3.13 15.17
CA ARG A 37 11.82 3.53 13.79
C ARG A 37 10.65 4.21 13.06
N SER A 38 9.41 3.78 13.32
CA SER A 38 8.20 4.38 12.73
C SER A 38 7.91 5.78 13.26
N GLU A 39 8.07 6.01 14.55
CA GLU A 39 7.90 7.33 15.17
C GLU A 39 9.00 8.28 14.72
N LEU A 40 10.26 7.82 14.63
CA LEU A 40 11.35 8.59 14.04
C LEU A 40 11.03 8.99 12.59
N ALA A 41 10.51 8.06 11.79
CA ALA A 41 10.13 8.34 10.41
C ALA A 41 9.00 9.38 10.31
N LEU A 42 8.03 9.35 11.23
CA LEU A 42 6.97 10.35 11.36
C LEU A 42 7.55 11.73 11.68
N THR A 43 8.35 11.84 12.75
CA THR A 43 8.98 13.10 13.17
C THR A 43 9.85 13.69 12.06
N VAL A 44 10.64 12.85 11.37
CA VAL A 44 11.44 13.29 10.22
C VAL A 44 10.57 13.75 9.06
N CYS A 45 9.47 13.06 8.76
CA CYS A 45 8.52 13.52 7.73
C CYS A 45 7.90 14.87 8.10
N GLU A 46 7.56 15.10 9.37
CA GLU A 46 7.01 16.39 9.83
C GLU A 46 8.05 17.51 9.72
N HIS A 47 9.27 17.31 10.23
CA HIS A 47 10.36 18.30 10.16
C HIS A 47 10.74 18.67 8.72
N LEU A 48 10.63 17.74 7.77
CA LEU A 48 10.99 17.95 6.36
C LEU A 48 9.79 18.29 5.46
N ASP A 49 8.60 18.47 6.05
CA ASP A 49 7.30 18.56 5.38
C ASP A 49 7.15 17.55 4.24
N TRP A 50 7.53 16.29 4.51
CA TRP A 50 7.61 15.24 3.51
C TRP A 50 6.29 14.50 3.36
N ARG A 51 5.41 15.04 2.50
CA ARG A 51 4.04 14.55 2.28
C ARG A 51 3.82 13.91 0.90
N THR A 52 2.77 13.09 0.80
CA THR A 52 2.20 12.59 -0.45
C THR A 52 1.36 13.68 -1.12
N PRO A 53 1.00 13.53 -2.41
CA PRO A 53 0.06 14.46 -3.06
C PRO A 53 -1.29 14.58 -2.35
N ARG A 54 -1.69 13.58 -1.55
CA ARG A 54 -2.90 13.61 -0.72
C ARG A 54 -2.70 14.25 0.66
N GLY A 55 -1.50 14.78 0.95
CA GLY A 55 -1.18 15.47 2.20
C GLY A 55 -0.75 14.58 3.37
N SER A 56 -0.79 13.25 3.22
CA SER A 56 -0.32 12.31 4.26
C SER A 56 1.21 12.20 4.29
N LEU A 57 1.81 11.93 5.46
CA LEU A 57 3.27 11.80 5.61
C LEU A 57 3.82 10.58 4.85
N LYS A 58 4.99 10.73 4.21
CA LYS A 58 5.68 9.67 3.44
C LYS A 58 6.53 8.75 4.32
N ILE A 59 5.90 8.09 5.29
CA ILE A 59 6.58 7.26 6.31
C ILE A 59 7.51 6.21 5.66
N GLN A 60 7.05 5.47 4.66
CA GLN A 60 7.85 4.40 4.04
C GLN A 60 9.10 4.95 3.33
N SER A 61 9.00 6.11 2.67
CA SER A 61 10.15 6.78 2.06
C SER A 61 11.13 7.28 3.12
N SER A 62 10.62 7.79 4.24
CA SER A 62 11.43 8.23 5.38
C SER A 62 12.16 7.06 6.06
N LEU A 63 11.49 5.92 6.27
CA LEU A 63 12.14 4.70 6.75
C LEU A 63 13.27 4.26 5.82
N THR A 64 13.05 4.30 4.50
CA THR A 64 14.08 3.96 3.50
C THR A 64 15.28 4.92 3.58
N LEU A 65 15.03 6.22 3.78
CA LEU A 65 16.09 7.22 4.01
C LEU A 65 16.87 6.88 5.28
N LEU A 66 16.20 6.63 6.39
CA LEU A 66 16.83 6.32 7.68
C LEU A 66 17.68 5.05 7.59
N GLU A 67 17.17 3.98 6.97
CA GLU A 67 17.94 2.75 6.74
C GLU A 67 19.18 3.01 5.89
N ALA A 68 19.07 3.79 4.82
CA ALA A 68 20.23 4.15 4.01
C ALA A 68 21.27 4.99 4.78
N LEU A 69 20.85 5.87 5.70
CA LEU A 69 21.77 6.64 6.55
C LEU A 69 22.46 5.76 7.59
N GLU A 70 21.75 4.77 8.14
CA GLU A 70 22.30 3.75 9.05
C GLU A 70 23.34 2.89 8.35
N GLU A 71 23.07 2.43 7.12
CA GLU A 71 24.02 1.66 6.30
C GLU A 71 25.33 2.41 6.02
N HIS A 72 25.26 3.73 5.89
CA HIS A 72 26.44 4.59 5.72
C HIS A 72 27.09 4.98 7.06
N GLY A 73 26.57 4.52 8.19
CA GLY A 73 27.08 4.79 9.53
C GLY A 73 26.93 6.26 9.97
N VAL A 74 26.05 7.02 9.32
CA VAL A 74 25.76 8.42 9.66
C VAL A 74 24.85 8.51 10.88
N ILE A 75 23.91 7.59 10.99
CA ILE A 75 23.02 7.46 12.15
C ILE A 75 23.06 6.03 12.70
N THR A 76 22.54 5.85 13.92
CA THR A 76 22.31 4.53 14.52
C THR A 76 20.84 4.43 14.85
N LEU A 77 20.11 3.48 14.25
CA LEU A 77 18.70 3.32 14.52
C LEU A 77 18.47 2.33 15.66
N PRO A 78 17.38 2.49 16.42
CA PRO A 78 16.98 1.52 17.42
C PRO A 78 16.74 0.13 16.78
N PRO A 79 16.89 -0.97 17.53
CA PRO A 79 16.71 -2.31 16.99
C PRO A 79 15.31 -2.52 16.41
N LYS A 80 15.23 -3.26 15.31
CA LYS A 80 13.93 -3.61 14.70
C LYS A 80 13.14 -4.47 15.68
N ARG A 81 11.95 -3.99 16.08
CA ARG A 81 11.03 -4.78 16.90
C ARG A 81 10.38 -5.85 16.01
N ALA A 82 10.54 -7.12 16.37
CA ALA A 82 9.85 -8.20 15.69
C ALA A 82 8.34 -8.05 15.93
N ARG A 83 7.57 -7.92 14.84
CA ARG A 83 6.11 -7.88 14.90
C ARG A 83 5.57 -9.16 14.31
N LYS A 84 4.67 -9.83 15.03
CA LYS A 84 3.94 -10.99 14.46
C LYS A 84 3.21 -10.52 13.20
N PRO A 85 3.26 -11.29 12.10
CA PRO A 85 2.51 -10.95 10.90
C PRO A 85 1.04 -10.83 11.27
N GLN A 86 0.41 -9.73 10.86
CA GLN A 86 -1.04 -9.60 11.06
C GLN A 86 -1.72 -10.61 10.15
N VAL A 87 -2.41 -11.57 10.75
CA VAL A 87 -3.32 -12.46 10.04
C VAL A 87 -4.51 -11.62 9.63
N ARG A 88 -4.57 -11.23 8.36
CA ARG A 88 -5.76 -10.56 7.80
C ARG A 88 -6.73 -11.66 7.40
N ARG A 89 -7.95 -11.64 7.99
CA ARG A 89 -9.04 -12.48 7.50
C ARG A 89 -9.34 -12.06 6.07
N VAL A 90 -9.26 -13.00 5.15
CA VAL A 90 -9.75 -12.82 3.79
C VAL A 90 -11.20 -13.29 3.78
N PRO A 91 -12.16 -12.44 3.38
CA PRO A 91 -13.54 -12.87 3.22
C PRO A 91 -13.61 -14.04 2.23
N SER A 92 -14.39 -15.05 2.58
CA SER A 92 -14.81 -16.13 1.68
C SER A 92 -16.31 -16.30 1.86
N PHE A 93 -17.03 -16.59 0.79
CA PHE A 93 -18.45 -16.93 0.91
C PHE A 93 -18.60 -18.25 1.69
N GLU A 94 -19.37 -18.22 2.77
CA GLU A 94 -19.81 -19.45 3.46
C GLU A 94 -20.92 -20.12 2.64
N GLU A 95 -21.84 -19.30 2.13
CA GLU A 95 -22.83 -19.67 1.12
C GLU A 95 -22.61 -18.80 -0.12
N HIS A 96 -22.55 -19.43 -1.29
CA HIS A 96 -22.35 -18.73 -2.54
C HIS A 96 -23.59 -17.87 -2.83
N PRO A 97 -23.40 -16.61 -3.28
CA PRO A 97 -24.55 -15.81 -3.72
C PRO A 97 -25.32 -16.58 -4.78
N ALA A 98 -26.64 -16.64 -4.64
CA ALA A 98 -27.52 -17.29 -5.59
C ALA A 98 -27.51 -16.49 -6.90
N SER A 99 -26.51 -16.74 -7.73
CA SER A 99 -26.38 -16.19 -9.07
C SER A 99 -26.75 -17.30 -10.05
N PRO A 100 -27.93 -17.22 -10.70
CA PRO A 100 -28.30 -18.22 -11.69
C PRO A 100 -27.26 -18.23 -12.81
N PRO A 101 -26.95 -19.40 -13.39
CA PRO A 101 -26.18 -19.47 -14.62
C PRO A 101 -26.80 -18.57 -15.69
N VAL A 102 -25.97 -17.79 -16.38
CA VAL A 102 -26.42 -16.97 -17.50
C VAL A 102 -26.34 -17.83 -18.76
N GLU A 103 -27.50 -18.28 -19.24
CA GLU A 103 -27.66 -19.12 -20.44
C GLU A 103 -28.39 -18.38 -21.58
N ASP A 104 -28.38 -17.05 -21.53
CA ASP A 104 -29.09 -16.20 -22.49
C ASP A 104 -28.22 -15.81 -23.71
N PRO A 105 -28.85 -15.47 -24.85
CA PRO A 105 -28.14 -14.84 -25.98
C PRO A 105 -27.40 -13.58 -25.54
N LEU A 106 -26.21 -13.37 -26.10
CA LEU A 106 -25.34 -12.23 -25.75
C LEU A 106 -26.07 -10.88 -25.83
N GLU A 107 -26.97 -10.72 -26.80
CA GLU A 107 -27.79 -9.51 -26.98
C GLU A 107 -28.63 -9.15 -25.73
N LEU A 108 -29.10 -10.15 -24.98
CA LEU A 108 -29.87 -9.95 -23.74
C LEU A 108 -28.99 -9.68 -22.52
N VAL A 109 -27.71 -10.06 -22.59
CA VAL A 109 -26.73 -9.86 -21.51
C VAL A 109 -26.00 -8.51 -21.66
N THR A 110 -25.96 -7.97 -22.88
CA THR A 110 -25.32 -6.69 -23.19
C THR A 110 -26.24 -5.48 -22.94
N PRO A 111 -25.68 -4.33 -22.54
CA PRO A 111 -24.25 -4.04 -22.40
C PRO A 111 -23.64 -4.61 -21.11
N ILE A 112 -22.37 -5.03 -21.21
CA ILE A 112 -21.55 -5.41 -20.06
C ILE A 112 -20.69 -4.21 -19.66
N THR A 113 -20.79 -3.80 -18.40
CA THR A 113 -20.05 -2.65 -17.88
C THR A 113 -19.17 -3.01 -16.70
N LEU A 114 -18.17 -2.15 -16.46
CA LEU A 114 -17.21 -2.31 -15.37
C LEU A 114 -17.57 -1.37 -14.23
N ARG A 115 -17.99 -1.95 -13.12
CA ARG A 115 -18.30 -1.19 -11.91
C ARG A 115 -17.09 -1.20 -10.97
N MET A 116 -16.53 -0.03 -10.72
CA MET A 116 -15.38 0.12 -9.83
C MET A 116 -15.76 -0.17 -8.38
N VAL A 117 -14.91 -0.93 -7.68
CA VAL A 117 -15.05 -1.24 -6.26
C VAL A 117 -14.61 -0.04 -5.42
N THR A 118 -15.57 0.68 -4.85
CA THR A 118 -15.30 1.93 -4.11
C THR A 118 -15.60 1.82 -2.62
N THR A 119 -16.71 1.16 -2.27
CA THR A 119 -17.21 1.04 -0.89
C THR A 119 -16.51 -0.08 -0.11
N GLN A 120 -16.63 -0.05 1.22
CA GLN A 120 -16.07 -1.12 2.06
C GLN A 120 -16.78 -2.46 1.81
N GLU A 121 -18.11 -2.45 1.70
CA GLU A 121 -18.93 -3.63 1.41
C GLU A 121 -18.56 -4.24 0.05
N ASP A 122 -18.42 -3.42 -0.99
CA ASP A 122 -17.98 -3.88 -2.31
C ASP A 122 -16.60 -4.52 -2.26
N ARG A 123 -15.68 -3.95 -1.47
CA ARG A 123 -14.33 -4.50 -1.30
C ARG A 123 -14.34 -5.86 -0.63
N GLU A 124 -15.20 -6.06 0.37
CA GLU A 124 -15.30 -7.34 1.06
C GLU A 124 -15.92 -8.41 0.15
N ARG A 125 -16.99 -8.07 -0.56
CA ARG A 125 -17.60 -8.93 -1.57
C ARG A 125 -16.63 -9.28 -2.69
N TRP A 126 -15.92 -8.29 -3.23
CA TRP A 126 -14.92 -8.49 -4.28
C TRP A 126 -13.78 -9.42 -3.83
N LYS A 127 -13.29 -9.27 -2.59
CA LYS A 127 -12.31 -10.20 -2.01
C LYS A 127 -12.87 -11.62 -1.88
N ALA A 128 -14.13 -11.76 -1.47
CA ALA A 128 -14.78 -13.06 -1.39
C ALA A 128 -14.90 -13.74 -2.75
N TYR A 129 -15.29 -13.02 -3.81
CA TYR A 129 -15.30 -13.56 -5.17
C TYR A 129 -13.91 -14.04 -5.61
N LEU A 130 -12.87 -13.23 -5.41
CA LEU A 130 -11.50 -13.64 -5.73
C LEU A 130 -11.03 -14.82 -4.87
N GLN A 131 -11.38 -14.84 -3.58
CA GLN A 131 -11.00 -15.93 -2.68
C GLN A 131 -11.65 -17.26 -3.05
N THR A 132 -12.90 -17.22 -3.49
CA THR A 132 -13.71 -18.40 -3.78
C THR A 132 -13.49 -18.91 -5.21
N TYR A 133 -13.44 -18.03 -6.21
CA TYR A 133 -13.47 -18.44 -7.62
C TYR A 133 -12.12 -18.33 -8.35
N HIS A 134 -11.18 -17.52 -7.87
CA HIS A 134 -9.85 -17.46 -8.48
C HIS A 134 -9.01 -18.65 -8.01
N TYR A 135 -8.31 -19.33 -8.92
CA TYR A 135 -7.52 -20.53 -8.61
C TYR A 135 -6.42 -20.34 -7.55
N LEU A 136 -5.94 -19.10 -7.34
CA LEU A 136 -4.98 -18.75 -6.27
C LEU A 136 -5.63 -18.23 -4.99
N GLY A 137 -6.95 -18.10 -4.96
CA GLY A 137 -7.68 -17.29 -4.00
C GLY A 137 -7.29 -15.81 -4.06
N TYR A 138 -7.73 -15.04 -3.07
CA TYR A 138 -7.40 -13.62 -2.97
C TYR A 138 -6.00 -13.45 -2.39
N LYS A 139 -5.14 -12.77 -3.16
CA LYS A 139 -3.86 -12.24 -2.70
C LYS A 139 -3.93 -10.72 -2.74
N HIS A 140 -3.42 -10.08 -1.69
CA HIS A 140 -3.40 -8.62 -1.65
C HIS A 140 -2.53 -8.09 -2.80
N PRO A 141 -3.09 -7.29 -3.74
CA PRO A 141 -2.32 -6.80 -4.87
C PRO A 141 -1.19 -5.87 -4.39
N PHE A 142 -0.01 -6.00 -5.00
CA PHE A 142 1.10 -5.11 -4.71
C PHE A 142 0.97 -3.82 -5.53
N GLY A 143 1.36 -2.69 -4.94
CA GLY A 143 1.33 -1.39 -5.62
C GLY A 143 -0.07 -0.81 -5.81
N ALA A 144 -0.18 0.11 -6.78
CA ALA A 144 -1.43 0.76 -7.13
C ALA A 144 -2.34 -0.23 -7.86
N HIS A 145 -3.57 -0.40 -7.37
CA HIS A 145 -4.52 -1.33 -7.95
C HIS A 145 -5.95 -0.83 -7.85
N LEU A 146 -6.79 -1.30 -8.76
CA LEU A 146 -8.23 -1.08 -8.82
C LEU A 146 -8.93 -2.44 -8.90
N GLY A 147 -10.06 -2.57 -8.19
CA GLY A 147 -10.95 -3.72 -8.29
C GLY A 147 -12.18 -3.36 -9.12
N TYR A 148 -12.67 -4.30 -9.92
CA TYR A 148 -13.87 -4.13 -10.73
C TYR A 148 -14.78 -5.34 -10.63
N PHE A 149 -16.08 -5.09 -10.65
CA PHE A 149 -17.10 -6.06 -11.01
C PHE A 149 -17.43 -5.95 -12.50
N ILE A 150 -17.62 -7.09 -13.14
CA ILE A 150 -18.15 -7.21 -14.49
C ILE A 150 -19.66 -7.38 -14.34
N VAL A 151 -20.46 -6.46 -14.85
CA VAL A 151 -21.91 -6.41 -14.60
C VAL A 151 -22.65 -6.42 -15.93
N SER A 152 -23.67 -7.27 -16.04
CA SER A 152 -24.69 -7.14 -17.09
C SER A 152 -25.70 -6.09 -16.64
N GLU A 153 -25.84 -5.00 -17.39
CA GLU A 153 -26.81 -3.96 -17.03
C GLU A 153 -28.28 -4.43 -17.14
N PRO A 154 -28.70 -5.13 -18.20
CA PRO A 154 -30.08 -5.61 -18.30
C PRO A 154 -30.45 -6.59 -17.18
N LEU A 155 -29.53 -7.49 -16.82
CA LEU A 155 -29.77 -8.50 -15.78
C LEU A 155 -29.53 -7.99 -14.36
N GLN A 156 -28.91 -6.81 -14.21
CA GLN A 156 -28.43 -6.27 -12.93
C GLN A 156 -27.59 -7.31 -12.15
N GLN A 157 -26.84 -8.13 -12.88
CA GLN A 157 -26.12 -9.28 -12.33
C GLN A 157 -24.60 -9.12 -12.47
N GLU A 158 -23.87 -9.45 -11.40
CA GLU A 158 -22.42 -9.58 -11.42
C GLU A 158 -22.05 -10.89 -12.12
N LEU A 159 -21.38 -10.77 -13.27
CA LEU A 159 -20.90 -11.90 -14.08
C LEU A 159 -19.51 -12.36 -13.65
N GLY A 160 -18.78 -11.51 -12.93
CA GLY A 160 -17.43 -11.80 -12.47
C GLY A 160 -16.75 -10.57 -11.88
N CYS A 161 -15.45 -10.71 -11.60
CA CYS A 161 -14.63 -9.61 -11.13
C CYS A 161 -13.18 -9.76 -11.56
N PHE A 162 -12.43 -8.66 -11.57
CA PHE A 162 -10.99 -8.70 -11.79
C PHE A 162 -10.26 -7.60 -11.03
N VAL A 163 -8.93 -7.69 -11.01
CA VAL A 163 -8.02 -6.69 -10.48
C VAL A 163 -7.20 -6.10 -11.62
N PHE A 164 -7.11 -4.77 -11.68
CA PHE A 164 -6.15 -4.06 -12.52
C PHE A 164 -5.05 -3.51 -11.61
N ALA A 165 -3.80 -3.92 -11.82
CA ALA A 165 -2.67 -3.45 -11.05
C ALA A 165 -1.63 -2.79 -11.97
N ALA A 166 -1.10 -1.65 -11.54
CA ALA A 166 -0.01 -0.97 -12.22
C ALA A 166 1.25 -1.03 -11.34
N SER A 167 2.34 -1.52 -11.94
CA SER A 167 3.68 -1.60 -11.34
C SER A 167 4.60 -0.55 -11.92
#